data_AF-A0A2V7NDP3-F1
#
_entry.id   AF-A0A2V7NDP3-F1
#
_cell.length_a   1.000
_cell.length_b   1.000
_cell.length_c   1.000
_cell.angle_alpha   90.00
_cell.angle_beta   90.00
_cell.angle_gamma   90.00
#
_symmetry.space_group_name_H-M   'P 1'
#
loop_
_entity.id
_entity.type
_entity.pdbx_description
1 polymer ?
#
loop_
_entity_poly.entity_id
_entity_poly.type
_entity_poly.pdbx_seq_one_letter_code
_entity_poly.pdbx_strand_id
1 'polypeptide(L)'
;MEVVLGDAGPLGPSGGEEEASLLDGEVPGLLTVQVLHASTVGRGNHSRSEASVANLSLTAGGNSVSAGFLMARAEAQCTSAGPTASGSSQIAELVINGEGIVVSGEPNQTITLPNGTGQVVINEQKNPGPGDITVNALHVTVTGIADVIISSAHADITCPGPPTCPSGDFVTGGGWITASGGKANFAVAGGIKQGALWGHLTYLDHGSNLKVRGTGVTAYEPVVPTATTRRIDGTAEINGQPGSYTVVVADNGEPGRDDTFTLTLSTGYTASGKLGGGNIQLHNPCP
;
A
#
# COMPACT_ATOMS: atom_id res chain seq x y z
N MET A 1 -24.20 5.47 4.91
CA MET A 1 -23.23 6.45 4.40
C MET A 1 -21.90 5.73 4.37
N GLU A 2 -21.27 5.70 3.22
CA GLU A 2 -19.94 5.10 3.06
C GLU A 2 -18.88 6.13 3.47
N VAL A 3 -17.85 5.68 4.19
CA VAL A 3 -16.73 6.52 4.62
C VAL A 3 -15.46 5.90 4.07
N VAL A 4 -14.73 6.66 3.26
CA VAL A 4 -13.45 6.26 2.66
C VAL A 4 -12.36 7.17 3.22
N LEU A 5 -11.34 6.58 3.83
CA LEU A 5 -10.23 7.34 4.45
C LEU A 5 -9.07 7.62 3.47
N GLY A 6 -8.95 6.84 2.39
CA GLY A 6 -7.96 7.02 1.35
C GLY A 6 -8.27 6.13 0.16
N ASP A 7 -8.14 6.69 -1.05
CA ASP A 7 -8.42 6.01 -2.31
C ASP A 7 -7.55 6.64 -3.40
N ALA A 8 -6.81 5.81 -4.13
CA ALA A 8 -6.08 6.26 -5.33
C ALA A 8 -7.07 6.60 -6.46
N GLY A 9 -8.24 5.96 -6.48
CA GLY A 9 -9.26 6.13 -7.50
C GLY A 9 -9.07 5.20 -8.70
N PRO A 10 -10.10 5.13 -9.58
CA PRO A 10 -10.04 4.33 -10.80
C PRO A 10 -9.18 5.01 -11.86
N LEU A 11 -8.62 4.20 -12.76
CA LEU A 11 -7.91 4.70 -13.93
C LEU A 11 -8.85 4.87 -15.12
N GLY A 12 -8.46 5.75 -16.05
CA GLY A 12 -9.10 5.80 -17.37
C GLY A 12 -8.78 4.55 -18.20
N PRO A 13 -9.54 4.29 -19.30
CA PRO A 13 -9.34 3.09 -20.13
C PRO A 13 -7.96 2.97 -20.78
N SER A 14 -7.22 4.07 -20.89
CA SER A 14 -5.83 4.09 -21.39
C SER A 14 -4.78 3.73 -20.33
N GLY A 15 -5.23 3.37 -19.12
CA GLY A 15 -4.37 3.23 -17.96
C GLY A 15 -3.93 4.59 -17.40
N GLY A 16 -2.75 4.59 -16.78
CA GLY A 16 -2.19 5.72 -16.04
C GLY A 16 -1.75 5.27 -14.65
N GLU A 17 -1.52 6.25 -13.79
CA GLU A 17 -1.12 6.02 -12.40
C GLU A 17 -1.80 7.03 -11.49
N GLU A 18 -2.39 6.55 -10.40
CA GLU A 18 -2.95 7.36 -9.33
C GLU A 18 -2.49 6.82 -7.97
N GLU A 19 -2.39 7.71 -6.99
CA GLU A 19 -1.94 7.39 -5.63
C GLU A 19 -2.67 8.24 -4.60
N ALA A 20 -2.73 7.72 -3.38
CA ALA A 20 -3.11 8.49 -2.21
C ALA A 20 -2.33 8.03 -0.98
N SER A 21 -2.06 8.95 -0.07
CA SER A 21 -1.55 8.62 1.27
C SER A 21 -2.16 9.50 2.36
N LEU A 22 -2.19 8.95 3.58
CA LEU A 22 -2.67 9.65 4.76
C LEU A 22 -1.88 9.20 6.00
N LEU A 23 -1.41 10.15 6.82
CA LEU A 23 -0.60 9.82 8.00
C LEU A 23 -1.42 9.19 9.13
N ASP A 24 -2.59 9.75 9.44
CA ASP A 24 -3.47 9.31 10.51
C ASP A 24 -4.92 9.42 9.99
N GLY A 25 -5.74 8.38 10.20
CA GLY A 25 -7.15 8.34 9.80
C GLY A 25 -8.03 7.76 10.90
N GLU A 26 -9.24 8.31 11.06
CA GLU A 26 -10.16 7.92 12.12
C GLU A 26 -11.61 7.97 11.64
N VAL A 27 -12.39 6.97 12.07
CA VAL A 27 -13.86 7.05 12.12
C VAL A 27 -14.26 6.97 13.59
N PRO A 28 -14.75 8.07 14.20
CA PRO A 28 -14.98 8.16 15.64
C PRO A 28 -15.84 7.00 16.18
N GLY A 29 -15.32 6.33 17.20
CA GLY A 29 -15.99 5.21 17.86
C GLY A 29 -15.98 3.89 17.09
N LEU A 30 -15.30 3.83 15.94
CA LEU A 30 -15.20 2.62 15.11
C LEU A 30 -13.74 2.21 14.86
N LEU A 31 -12.92 3.11 14.34
CA LEU A 31 -11.69 2.78 13.62
C LEU A 31 -10.63 3.87 13.78
N THR A 32 -9.38 3.49 14.05
CA THR A 32 -8.19 4.32 13.87
C THR A 32 -7.15 3.57 13.04
N VAL A 33 -6.46 4.28 12.16
CA VAL A 33 -5.44 3.75 11.24
C VAL A 33 -4.33 4.76 11.03
N GLN A 34 -3.15 4.29 10.65
CA GLN A 34 -1.98 5.12 10.41
C GLN A 34 -1.29 4.73 9.10
N VAL A 35 -0.58 5.69 8.50
CA VAL A 35 0.25 5.50 7.29
C VAL A 35 -0.50 4.70 6.21
N LEU A 36 -1.58 5.28 5.72
CA LEU A 36 -2.35 4.73 4.61
C LEU A 36 -1.56 4.98 3.32
N HIS A 37 -1.53 3.97 2.46
CA HIS A 37 -1.03 4.02 1.09
C HIS A 37 -2.05 3.38 0.18
N ALA A 38 -2.30 3.99 -0.97
CA ALA A 38 -3.01 3.37 -2.07
C ALA A 38 -2.32 3.75 -3.38
N SER A 39 -2.20 2.81 -4.30
CA SER A 39 -1.82 3.12 -5.68
C SER A 39 -2.55 2.20 -6.67
N THR A 40 -2.86 2.76 -7.83
CA THR A 40 -3.43 2.04 -8.96
C THR A 40 -2.63 2.41 -10.21
N VAL A 41 -2.13 1.41 -10.91
CA VAL A 41 -1.24 1.55 -12.07
C VAL A 41 -1.73 0.66 -13.19
N GLY A 42 -2.06 1.26 -14.33
CA GLY A 42 -2.43 0.58 -15.56
C GLY A 42 -1.45 0.96 -16.65
N ARG A 43 -0.63 0.02 -17.11
CA ARG A 43 0.42 0.29 -18.10
C ARG A 43 0.72 -0.92 -18.94
N GLY A 44 0.75 -0.72 -20.26
CA GLY A 44 1.06 -1.78 -21.20
C GLY A 44 0.06 -2.93 -21.11
N ASN A 45 0.54 -4.12 -20.75
CA ASN A 45 -0.25 -5.33 -20.59
C ASN A 45 -0.58 -5.65 -19.12
N HIS A 46 -0.32 -4.74 -18.17
CA HIS A 46 -0.58 -4.95 -16.74
C HIS A 46 -1.47 -3.84 -16.16
N SER A 47 -2.32 -4.24 -15.21
CA SER A 47 -3.08 -3.41 -14.29
C SER A 47 -2.76 -3.91 -12.88
N ARG A 48 -2.30 -3.03 -12.00
CA ARG A 48 -1.83 -3.35 -10.66
C ARG A 48 -2.42 -2.37 -9.67
N SER A 49 -2.83 -2.85 -8.51
CA SER A 49 -3.25 -2.01 -7.41
C SER A 49 -2.71 -2.56 -6.10
N GLU A 50 -2.34 -1.65 -5.21
CA GLU A 50 -1.96 -1.96 -3.84
C GLU A 50 -2.61 -0.97 -2.88
N ALA A 51 -3.00 -1.47 -1.70
CA ALA A 51 -3.43 -0.65 -0.60
C ALA A 51 -2.83 -1.19 0.70
N SER A 52 -2.24 -0.32 1.52
CA SER A 52 -1.66 -0.72 2.81
C SER A 52 -1.99 0.25 3.92
N VAL A 53 -2.03 -0.30 5.14
CA VAL A 53 -2.39 0.40 6.37
C VAL A 53 -1.48 -0.09 7.49
N ALA A 54 -0.94 0.83 8.28
CA ALA A 54 -0.27 0.53 9.52
C ALA A 54 -1.18 0.74 10.74
N ASN A 55 -0.92 -0.02 11.81
CA ASN A 55 -1.54 0.13 13.12
C ASN A 55 -3.07 0.28 13.09
N LEU A 56 -3.74 -0.72 12.54
CA LEU A 56 -5.19 -0.82 12.60
C LEU A 56 -5.63 -1.06 14.06
N SER A 57 -6.62 -0.28 14.50
CA SER A 57 -7.44 -0.58 15.67
C SER A 57 -8.90 -0.33 15.33
N LEU A 58 -9.70 -1.40 15.34
CA LEU A 58 -11.12 -1.41 15.03
C LEU A 58 -11.88 -1.96 16.25
N THR A 59 -12.97 -1.30 16.65
CA THR A 59 -13.91 -1.81 17.65
C THR A 59 -15.33 -1.68 17.13
N ALA A 60 -16.06 -2.79 17.06
CA ALA A 60 -17.44 -2.82 16.58
C ALA A 60 -18.24 -3.91 17.30
N GLY A 61 -19.40 -3.54 17.87
CA GLY A 61 -20.31 -4.50 18.49
C GLY A 61 -19.70 -5.33 19.63
N GLY A 62 -18.78 -4.74 20.38
CA GLY A 62 -18.04 -5.42 21.45
C GLY A 62 -16.88 -6.30 20.97
N ASN A 63 -16.67 -6.42 19.66
CA ASN A 63 -15.48 -7.07 19.09
C ASN A 63 -14.37 -6.05 18.86
N SER A 64 -13.13 -6.48 19.06
CA SER A 64 -11.92 -5.71 18.76
C SER A 64 -11.08 -6.45 17.72
N VAL A 65 -10.55 -5.71 16.76
CA VAL A 65 -9.66 -6.21 15.72
C VAL A 65 -8.50 -5.23 15.56
N SER A 66 -7.27 -5.72 15.68
CA SER A 66 -6.08 -4.90 15.49
C SER A 66 -5.05 -5.63 14.62
N ALA A 67 -4.25 -4.87 13.88
CA ALA A 67 -3.12 -5.41 13.14
C ALA A 67 -2.01 -4.35 13.03
N GLY A 68 -0.75 -4.81 13.12
CA GLY A 68 0.39 -3.91 13.00
C GLY A 68 0.62 -3.41 11.58
N PHE A 69 0.28 -4.23 10.58
CA PHE A 69 0.37 -3.89 9.17
C PHE A 69 -0.59 -4.74 8.34
N LEU A 70 -1.25 -4.13 7.35
CA LEU A 70 -2.04 -4.82 6.34
C LEU A 70 -1.66 -4.29 4.96
N MET A 71 -1.60 -5.17 3.97
CA MET A 71 -1.46 -4.82 2.57
C MET A 71 -2.27 -5.79 1.72
N ALA A 72 -3.02 -5.26 0.75
CA ALA A 72 -3.61 -6.03 -0.34
C ALA A 72 -2.93 -5.67 -1.66
N ARG A 73 -2.78 -6.66 -2.54
CA ARG A 73 -2.28 -6.50 -3.90
C ARG A 73 -3.20 -7.22 -4.87
N ALA A 74 -3.54 -6.55 -5.96
CA ALA A 74 -4.30 -7.07 -7.07
C ALA A 74 -3.51 -6.83 -8.37
N GLU A 75 -3.43 -7.83 -9.23
CA GLU A 75 -2.81 -7.72 -10.54
C GLU A 75 -3.67 -8.38 -11.61
N ALA A 76 -3.90 -7.70 -12.71
CA ALA A 76 -4.49 -8.22 -13.92
C ALA A 76 -3.51 -8.01 -15.09
N GLN A 77 -3.33 -9.03 -15.93
CA GLN A 77 -2.39 -8.99 -17.05
C GLN A 77 -3.00 -9.57 -18.33
N CYS A 78 -2.62 -9.02 -19.47
CA CYS A 78 -2.87 -9.64 -20.77
C CYS A 78 -1.77 -10.64 -21.10
N THR A 79 -2.17 -11.89 -21.36
CA THR A 79 -1.30 -12.98 -21.83
C THR A 79 -1.69 -13.42 -23.24
N SER A 80 -0.88 -14.29 -23.85
CA SER A 80 -1.24 -14.92 -25.12
C SER A 80 -2.51 -15.80 -25.04
N ALA A 81 -2.90 -16.25 -23.85
CA ALA A 81 -4.09 -17.05 -23.62
C ALA A 81 -5.33 -16.21 -23.25
N GLY A 82 -5.19 -14.89 -23.19
CA GLY A 82 -6.23 -13.96 -22.72
C GLY A 82 -5.86 -13.27 -21.41
N PRO A 83 -6.79 -12.50 -20.83
CA PRO A 83 -6.56 -11.82 -19.58
C PRO A 83 -6.51 -12.80 -18.40
N THR A 84 -5.59 -12.57 -17.47
CA THR A 84 -5.44 -13.33 -16.22
C THR A 84 -5.32 -12.37 -15.05
N ALA A 85 -5.86 -12.72 -13.89
CA ALA A 85 -5.75 -11.94 -12.67
C ALA A 85 -5.24 -12.79 -11.51
N SER A 86 -4.51 -12.15 -10.60
CA SER A 86 -3.99 -12.75 -9.38
C SER A 86 -3.96 -11.73 -8.25
N GLY A 87 -3.92 -12.23 -7.01
CA GLY A 87 -4.07 -11.39 -5.85
C GLY A 87 -3.44 -12.02 -4.61
N SER A 88 -3.06 -11.17 -3.67
CA SER A 88 -2.53 -11.61 -2.38
C SER A 88 -2.69 -10.54 -1.32
N SER A 89 -2.61 -10.94 -0.05
CA SER A 89 -2.49 -10.00 1.06
C SER A 89 -1.34 -10.37 1.98
N GLN A 90 -0.82 -9.36 2.69
CA GLN A 90 0.14 -9.52 3.76
C GLN A 90 -0.41 -8.86 5.01
N ILE A 91 -0.43 -9.59 6.12
CA ILE A 91 -0.95 -9.08 7.40
C ILE A 91 0.02 -9.48 8.50
N ALA A 92 0.42 -8.50 9.31
CA ALA A 92 1.30 -8.71 10.45
C ALA A 92 0.56 -8.39 11.75
N GLU A 93 0.79 -9.22 12.78
CA GLU A 93 0.28 -9.02 14.15
C GLU A 93 -1.25 -8.87 14.21
N LEU A 94 -1.97 -9.68 13.44
CA LEU A 94 -3.44 -9.72 13.52
C LEU A 94 -3.87 -10.29 14.87
N VAL A 95 -4.67 -9.52 15.59
CA VAL A 95 -5.28 -9.89 16.87
C VAL A 95 -6.77 -9.62 16.79
N ILE A 96 -7.58 -10.62 17.17
CA ILE A 96 -9.04 -10.50 17.26
C ILE A 96 -9.44 -10.84 18.70
N ASN A 97 -10.12 -9.92 19.39
CA ASN A 97 -10.57 -10.09 20.77
C ASN A 97 -9.47 -10.53 21.75
N GLY A 98 -8.25 -10.03 21.55
CA GLY A 98 -7.08 -10.37 22.38
C GLY A 98 -6.37 -11.67 22.00
N GLU A 99 -6.88 -12.41 21.02
CA GLU A 99 -6.26 -13.64 20.51
C GLU A 99 -5.46 -13.35 19.23
N GLY A 100 -4.20 -13.78 19.20
CA GLY A 100 -3.36 -13.69 18.00
C GLY A 100 -3.83 -14.69 16.95
N ILE A 101 -4.07 -14.20 15.73
CA ILE A 101 -4.54 -15.03 14.62
C ILE A 101 -3.38 -15.40 13.70
N VAL A 102 -3.27 -16.70 13.41
CA VAL A 102 -2.33 -17.19 12.39
C VAL A 102 -2.95 -16.96 11.02
N VAL A 103 -2.29 -16.13 10.21
CA VAL A 103 -2.68 -15.85 8.83
C VAL A 103 -2.07 -16.92 7.93
N SER A 104 -2.91 -17.70 7.24
CA SER A 104 -2.45 -18.81 6.40
C SER A 104 -1.86 -18.34 5.07
N GLY A 105 -2.29 -17.17 4.58
CA GLY A 105 -2.00 -16.68 3.23
C GLY A 105 -2.94 -17.23 2.16
N GLU A 106 -3.75 -18.25 2.47
CA GLU A 106 -4.74 -18.77 1.53
C GLU A 106 -5.87 -17.77 1.30
N PRO A 107 -6.48 -17.73 0.09
CA PRO A 107 -7.63 -16.88 -0.17
C PRO A 107 -8.81 -17.21 0.75
N ASN A 108 -9.48 -16.16 1.24
CA ASN A 108 -10.76 -16.23 1.96
C ASN A 108 -10.71 -17.00 3.30
N GLN A 109 -9.58 -16.95 4.02
CA GLN A 109 -9.51 -17.48 5.37
C GLN A 109 -10.53 -16.76 6.27
N THR A 110 -11.45 -17.50 6.89
CA THR A 110 -12.55 -16.91 7.67
C THR A 110 -12.41 -17.23 9.15
N ILE A 111 -12.54 -16.20 9.99
CA ILE A 111 -12.62 -16.29 11.45
C ILE A 111 -14.02 -15.85 11.89
N THR A 112 -14.77 -16.74 12.53
CA THR A 112 -16.10 -16.41 13.08
C THR A 112 -15.96 -15.63 14.38
N LEU A 113 -16.71 -14.53 14.52
CA LEU A 113 -16.74 -13.75 15.76
C LEU A 113 -17.61 -14.44 16.82
N PRO A 114 -17.31 -14.28 18.12
CA PRO A 114 -18.05 -14.91 19.21
C PRO A 114 -19.56 -14.71 19.13
N ASN A 115 -20.32 -15.71 19.59
CA ASN A 115 -21.78 -15.72 19.64
C ASN A 115 -22.47 -15.51 18.28
N GLY A 116 -21.78 -15.75 17.17
CA GLY A 116 -22.33 -15.55 15.82
C GLY A 116 -22.57 -14.07 15.50
N THR A 117 -21.85 -13.17 16.17
CA THR A 117 -22.00 -11.71 15.96
C THR A 117 -21.47 -11.24 14.61
N GLY A 118 -20.76 -12.09 13.87
CA GLY A 118 -20.25 -11.77 12.55
C GLY A 118 -19.03 -12.62 12.17
N GLN A 119 -18.20 -12.10 11.29
CA GLN A 119 -16.99 -12.77 10.80
C GLN A 119 -15.91 -11.76 10.38
N VAL A 120 -14.69 -12.26 10.31
CA VAL A 120 -13.55 -11.59 9.70
C VAL A 120 -13.04 -12.47 8.57
N VAL A 121 -13.01 -11.95 7.35
CA VAL A 121 -12.41 -12.61 6.19
C VAL A 121 -11.05 -11.99 5.92
N ILE A 122 -10.03 -12.84 5.92
CA ILE A 122 -8.62 -12.52 5.66
C ILE A 122 -8.29 -12.92 4.23
N ASN A 123 -7.57 -12.06 3.51
CA ASN A 123 -7.22 -12.28 2.10
C ASN A 123 -8.49 -12.58 1.28
N GLU A 124 -9.53 -11.76 1.43
CA GLU A 124 -10.76 -11.96 0.67
C GLU A 124 -10.46 -11.67 -0.80
N GLN A 125 -10.64 -12.67 -1.66
CA GLN A 125 -10.42 -12.54 -3.10
C GLN A 125 -11.72 -12.82 -3.85
N LYS A 126 -12.15 -11.83 -4.62
CA LYS A 126 -13.35 -11.87 -5.48
C LYS A 126 -12.90 -11.77 -6.93
N ASN A 127 -13.22 -12.79 -7.73
CA ASN A 127 -12.80 -12.91 -9.13
C ASN A 127 -14.04 -12.99 -10.05
N PRO A 128 -14.66 -11.86 -10.44
CA PRO A 128 -15.83 -11.89 -11.32
C PRO A 128 -15.48 -12.29 -12.77
N GLY A 129 -14.20 -12.30 -13.15
CA GLY A 129 -13.76 -12.76 -14.46
C GLY A 129 -12.27 -13.09 -14.52
N PRO A 130 -11.77 -13.64 -15.65
CA PRO A 130 -10.37 -14.06 -15.77
C PRO A 130 -9.36 -12.94 -15.57
N GLY A 131 -9.71 -11.70 -15.90
CA GLY A 131 -8.85 -10.51 -15.79
C GLY A 131 -9.35 -9.47 -14.82
N ASP A 132 -10.15 -9.87 -13.83
CA ASP A 132 -10.76 -8.96 -12.85
C ASP A 132 -10.66 -9.61 -11.48
N ILE A 133 -10.04 -8.88 -10.54
CA ILE A 133 -9.91 -9.30 -9.17
C ILE A 133 -10.04 -8.11 -8.21
N THR A 134 -10.77 -8.32 -7.13
CA THR A 134 -10.69 -7.48 -5.92
C THR A 134 -10.10 -8.30 -4.78
N VAL A 135 -9.11 -7.72 -4.11
CA VAL A 135 -8.48 -8.29 -2.91
C VAL A 135 -8.66 -7.34 -1.74
N ASN A 136 -9.28 -7.84 -0.68
CA ASN A 136 -9.31 -7.15 0.61
C ASN A 136 -8.36 -7.87 1.56
N ALA A 137 -7.43 -7.13 2.17
CA ALA A 137 -6.57 -7.73 3.19
C ALA A 137 -7.44 -8.21 4.37
N LEU A 138 -8.37 -7.35 4.81
CA LEU A 138 -9.31 -7.67 5.86
C LEU A 138 -10.71 -7.15 5.54
N HIS A 139 -11.71 -8.00 5.72
CA HIS A 139 -13.12 -7.64 5.64
C HIS A 139 -13.81 -8.08 6.94
N VAL A 140 -14.20 -7.11 7.77
CA VAL A 140 -14.83 -7.32 9.07
C VAL A 140 -16.31 -7.01 8.97
N THR A 141 -17.14 -8.02 9.15
CA THR A 141 -18.60 -7.89 9.19
C THR A 141 -19.08 -8.19 10.60
N VAL A 142 -19.74 -7.22 11.24
CA VAL A 142 -20.47 -7.39 12.51
C VAL A 142 -21.94 -7.18 12.23
N THR A 143 -22.72 -8.26 12.30
CA THR A 143 -24.11 -8.33 11.84
C THR A 143 -24.96 -7.19 12.43
N GLY A 144 -25.48 -6.33 11.55
CA GLY A 144 -26.35 -5.21 11.93
C GLY A 144 -25.63 -4.02 12.59
N ILE A 145 -24.30 -4.04 12.70
CA ILE A 145 -23.51 -3.01 13.39
C ILE A 145 -22.48 -2.37 12.46
N ALA A 146 -21.64 -3.16 11.79
CA ALA A 146 -20.56 -2.63 10.97
C ALA A 146 -20.21 -3.57 9.82
N ASP A 147 -19.79 -2.99 8.71
CA ASP A 147 -19.21 -3.66 7.56
C ASP A 147 -18.00 -2.81 7.13
N VAL A 148 -16.80 -3.33 7.35
CA VAL A 148 -15.55 -2.57 7.22
C VAL A 148 -14.55 -3.36 6.39
N ILE A 149 -14.11 -2.76 5.30
CA ILE A 149 -13.04 -3.26 4.44
C ILE A 149 -11.78 -2.44 4.72
N ILE A 150 -10.66 -3.12 4.99
CA ILE A 150 -9.36 -2.51 5.25
C ILE A 150 -8.36 -3.03 4.23
N SER A 151 -7.66 -2.10 3.57
CA SER A 151 -6.73 -2.37 2.47
C SER A 151 -7.40 -3.16 1.35
N SER A 152 -8.14 -2.46 0.49
CA SER A 152 -8.77 -3.01 -0.73
C SER A 152 -7.94 -2.63 -1.95
N ALA A 153 -7.60 -3.61 -2.77
CA ALA A 153 -6.96 -3.42 -4.06
C ALA A 153 -7.83 -4.06 -5.15
N HIS A 154 -8.02 -3.35 -6.25
CA HIS A 154 -8.76 -3.86 -7.41
C HIS A 154 -7.91 -3.73 -8.66
N ALA A 155 -7.89 -4.78 -9.48
CA ALA A 155 -7.26 -4.75 -10.78
C ALA A 155 -8.14 -5.47 -11.79
N ASP A 156 -8.44 -4.76 -12.86
CA ASP A 156 -9.08 -5.32 -14.03
C ASP A 156 -8.30 -4.96 -15.31
N ILE A 157 -8.44 -5.79 -16.34
CA ILE A 157 -7.87 -5.52 -17.66
C ILE A 157 -8.71 -6.11 -18.78
N THR A 158 -8.78 -5.38 -19.89
CA THR A 158 -9.30 -5.89 -21.17
C THR A 158 -8.18 -5.91 -22.19
N CYS A 159 -8.17 -6.92 -23.08
CA CYS A 159 -7.09 -7.15 -24.05
C CYS A 159 -7.56 -6.97 -25.50
N PRO A 160 -7.93 -5.74 -25.94
CA PRO A 160 -8.45 -5.51 -27.28
C PRO A 160 -7.37 -5.49 -28.38
N GLY A 161 -6.09 -5.45 -28.02
CA GLY A 161 -4.99 -5.32 -28.98
C GLY A 161 -3.62 -5.23 -28.28
N PRO A 162 -2.55 -4.93 -29.04
CA PRO A 162 -1.21 -4.77 -28.49
C PRO A 162 -1.17 -3.65 -27.44
N PRO A 163 -0.37 -3.81 -26.37
CA PRO A 163 -0.28 -2.84 -25.28
C PRO A 163 0.23 -1.48 -25.77
N THR A 164 -0.40 -0.41 -25.32
CA THR A 164 0.15 0.95 -25.46
C THR A 164 1.12 1.21 -24.32
N CYS A 165 2.35 1.59 -24.66
CA CYS A 165 3.42 1.79 -23.69
C CYS A 165 3.64 3.29 -23.47
N PRO A 166 3.01 3.90 -22.45
CA PRO A 166 3.37 5.26 -22.07
C PRO A 166 4.85 5.31 -21.69
N SER A 167 5.48 6.45 -21.98
CA SER A 167 6.81 6.75 -21.49
C SER A 167 6.75 7.15 -20.01
N GLY A 168 7.91 7.23 -19.37
CA GLY A 168 8.01 7.65 -17.98
C GLY A 168 8.32 6.50 -17.03
N ASP A 169 9.00 6.86 -15.97
CA ASP A 169 9.51 5.98 -14.93
C ASP A 169 9.07 6.55 -13.59
N PHE A 170 8.52 5.70 -12.74
CA PHE A 170 8.05 6.08 -11.41
C PHE A 170 8.09 4.87 -10.48
N VAL A 171 8.07 5.15 -9.18
CA VAL A 171 8.08 4.14 -8.12
C VAL A 171 6.90 4.38 -7.18
N THR A 172 6.28 3.31 -6.73
CA THR A 172 5.28 3.30 -5.65
C THR A 172 5.70 2.31 -4.58
N GLY A 173 5.22 2.50 -3.36
CA GLY A 173 5.39 1.50 -2.33
C GLY A 173 4.84 1.92 -0.98
N GLY A 174 4.58 0.91 -0.16
CA GLY A 174 4.16 1.07 1.23
C GLY A 174 4.67 -0.11 2.03
N GLY A 175 4.97 0.10 3.31
CA GLY A 175 5.58 -0.95 4.12
C GLY A 175 6.16 -0.45 5.42
N TRP A 176 7.05 -1.26 5.98
CA TRP A 176 7.79 -0.88 7.17
C TRP A 176 9.21 -1.44 7.19
N ILE A 177 10.09 -0.73 7.87
CA ILE A 177 11.44 -1.16 8.23
C ILE A 177 11.60 -1.14 9.76
N THR A 178 12.66 -1.75 10.27
CA THR A 178 13.03 -1.58 11.69
C THR A 178 13.90 -0.33 11.83
N ALA A 179 13.48 0.61 12.67
CA ALA A 179 14.23 1.82 12.98
C ALA A 179 14.03 2.19 14.46
N SER A 180 15.03 2.80 15.10
CA SER A 180 14.93 3.28 16.49
C SER A 180 14.44 2.23 17.50
N GLY A 181 14.71 0.93 17.26
CA GLY A 181 14.26 -0.17 18.11
C GLY A 181 12.79 -0.60 17.93
N GLY A 182 12.07 -0.04 16.96
CA GLY A 182 10.68 -0.39 16.66
C GLY A 182 10.38 -0.43 15.15
N LYS A 183 9.08 -0.51 14.81
CA LYS A 183 8.63 -0.37 13.41
C LYS A 183 8.68 1.09 12.99
N ALA A 184 9.13 1.33 11.77
CA ALA A 184 8.90 2.57 11.07
C ALA A 184 8.14 2.30 9.78
N ASN A 185 6.90 2.76 9.73
CA ASN A 185 5.99 2.58 8.60
C ASN A 185 6.17 3.71 7.60
N PHE A 186 6.01 3.41 6.31
CA PHE A 186 6.08 4.40 5.26
C PHE A 186 5.07 4.14 4.13
N ALA A 187 4.73 5.23 3.44
CA ALA A 187 4.10 5.25 2.13
C ALA A 187 4.94 6.18 1.24
N VAL A 188 5.22 5.78 0.02
CA VAL A 188 6.06 6.54 -0.90
C VAL A 188 5.59 6.39 -2.33
N ALA A 189 5.61 7.50 -3.06
CA ALA A 189 5.54 7.52 -4.51
C ALA A 189 6.50 8.58 -5.04
N GLY A 190 7.06 8.36 -6.23
CA GLY A 190 7.93 9.33 -6.89
C GLY A 190 8.03 9.08 -8.39
N GLY A 191 7.95 10.12 -9.19
CA GLY A 191 8.06 10.01 -10.65
C GLY A 191 7.91 11.35 -11.37
N ILE A 192 7.82 11.27 -12.70
CA ILE A 192 7.54 12.43 -13.57
C ILE A 192 6.24 12.15 -14.35
N LYS A 193 5.18 12.89 -14.04
CA LYS A 193 3.86 12.83 -14.69
C LYS A 193 3.64 14.10 -15.50
N GLN A 194 3.40 13.97 -16.81
CA GLN A 194 3.16 15.10 -17.73
C GLN A 194 4.25 16.20 -17.69
N GLY A 195 5.51 15.82 -17.45
CA GLY A 195 6.64 16.75 -17.36
C GLY A 195 6.79 17.46 -16.01
N ALA A 196 5.96 17.14 -15.02
CA ALA A 196 6.06 17.63 -13.65
C ALA A 196 6.42 16.49 -12.69
N LEU A 197 7.11 16.83 -11.60
CA LEU A 197 7.38 15.89 -10.52
C LEU A 197 6.08 15.52 -9.80
N TRP A 198 5.97 14.27 -9.41
CA TRP A 198 4.78 13.69 -8.78
C TRP A 198 5.18 12.70 -7.69
N GLY A 199 4.30 12.55 -6.70
CA GLY A 199 4.42 11.57 -5.63
C GLY A 199 4.28 12.17 -4.23
N HIS A 200 4.51 11.34 -3.22
CA HIS A 200 4.36 11.67 -1.81
C HIS A 200 5.39 10.96 -0.94
N LEU A 201 5.45 11.38 0.32
CA LEU A 201 6.08 10.63 1.40
C LEU A 201 5.20 10.72 2.64
N THR A 202 4.92 9.59 3.27
CA THR A 202 4.41 9.53 4.63
C THR A 202 5.32 8.58 5.42
N TYR A 203 5.76 8.98 6.60
CA TYR A 203 6.63 8.15 7.44
C TYR A 203 6.31 8.34 8.92
N LEU A 204 6.26 7.23 9.65
CA LEU A 204 6.03 7.19 11.09
C LEU A 204 6.99 6.20 11.73
N ASP A 205 7.98 6.70 12.48
CA ASP A 205 8.84 5.87 13.32
C ASP A 205 8.31 5.86 14.76
N HIS A 206 7.85 4.69 15.20
CA HIS A 206 7.29 4.49 16.53
C HIS A 206 8.35 4.51 17.63
N GLY A 207 9.60 4.12 17.33
CA GLY A 207 10.67 4.08 18.32
C GLY A 207 11.11 5.47 18.77
N SER A 208 11.07 6.44 17.85
CA SER A 208 11.41 7.84 18.12
C SER A 208 10.21 8.79 18.20
N ASN A 209 8.99 8.29 17.95
CA ASN A 209 7.77 9.09 17.75
C ASN A 209 7.94 10.18 16.65
N LEU A 210 8.73 9.88 15.62
CA LEU A 210 8.96 10.79 14.51
C LEU A 210 7.87 10.63 13.45
N LYS A 211 7.24 11.75 13.08
CA LYS A 211 6.23 11.88 12.03
C LYS A 211 6.79 12.71 10.88
N VAL A 212 6.66 12.22 9.66
CA VAL A 212 7.02 12.97 8.45
C VAL A 212 5.89 12.90 7.44
N ARG A 213 5.50 14.06 6.92
CA ARG A 213 4.60 14.20 5.78
C ARG A 213 5.29 15.01 4.70
N GLY A 214 5.50 14.42 3.53
CA GLY A 214 5.98 15.10 2.34
C GLY A 214 5.01 16.19 1.91
N THR A 215 5.54 17.36 1.56
CA THR A 215 4.79 18.51 1.07
C THR A 215 5.06 18.81 -0.41
N GLY A 216 6.01 18.11 -1.02
CA GLY A 216 6.25 18.14 -2.46
C GLY A 216 7.53 17.42 -2.87
N VAL A 217 7.53 16.85 -4.07
CA VAL A 217 8.70 16.23 -4.71
C VAL A 217 9.49 17.29 -5.47
N THR A 218 10.82 17.27 -5.30
CA THR A 218 11.77 18.23 -5.87
C THR A 218 12.81 17.60 -6.80
N ALA A 219 13.06 16.28 -6.68
CA ALA A 219 13.82 15.53 -7.65
C ALA A 219 13.38 14.06 -7.68
N TYR A 220 13.56 13.43 -8.84
CA TYR A 220 13.37 12.00 -9.05
C TYR A 220 14.44 11.50 -10.01
N GLU A 221 15.31 10.61 -9.54
CA GLU A 221 16.51 10.20 -10.28
C GLU A 221 16.80 8.68 -10.15
N PRO A 222 17.22 8.01 -11.25
CA PRO A 222 17.81 6.69 -11.16
C PRO A 222 19.15 6.72 -10.42
N VAL A 223 19.36 5.75 -9.54
CA VAL A 223 20.66 5.59 -8.84
C VAL A 223 21.54 4.65 -9.65
N VAL A 224 22.62 5.16 -10.21
CA VAL A 224 23.56 4.39 -11.06
C VAL A 224 24.61 3.68 -10.18
N PRO A 225 24.98 2.41 -10.46
CA PRO A 225 24.57 1.57 -11.61
C PRO A 225 23.34 0.68 -11.36
N THR A 226 22.64 0.85 -10.24
CA THR A 226 21.52 0.00 -9.82
C THR A 226 20.22 0.37 -10.53
N ALA A 227 19.92 -0.32 -11.63
CA ALA A 227 18.75 -0.04 -12.47
C ALA A 227 17.40 -0.08 -11.73
N THR A 228 17.29 -0.83 -10.63
CA THR A 228 16.06 -0.97 -9.83
C THR A 228 15.91 0.05 -8.70
N THR A 229 16.84 1.00 -8.58
CA THR A 229 16.89 1.94 -7.46
C THR A 229 16.56 3.35 -7.90
N ARG A 230 15.75 4.05 -7.10
CA ARG A 230 15.34 5.44 -7.33
C ARG A 230 15.59 6.29 -6.10
N ARG A 231 16.07 7.52 -6.34
CA ARG A 231 16.17 8.58 -5.34
C ARG A 231 15.04 9.58 -5.57
N ILE A 232 14.35 9.93 -4.48
CA ILE A 232 13.30 10.94 -4.43
C ILE A 232 13.75 11.99 -3.41
N ASP A 233 13.92 13.22 -3.85
CA ASP A 233 14.21 14.35 -2.94
C ASP A 233 12.95 15.23 -2.83
N GLY A 234 12.66 15.77 -1.65
CA GLY A 234 11.47 16.58 -1.46
C GLY A 234 11.47 17.47 -0.22
N THR A 235 10.40 18.25 -0.10
CA THR A 235 10.08 19.05 1.09
C THR A 235 9.13 18.28 1.99
N ALA A 236 9.18 18.49 3.30
CA ALA A 236 8.31 17.82 4.25
C ALA A 236 8.00 18.68 5.49
N GLU A 237 6.94 18.30 6.19
CA GLU A 237 6.74 18.58 7.61
C GLU A 237 7.27 17.42 8.44
N ILE A 238 8.24 17.71 9.32
CA ILE A 238 8.87 16.78 10.26
C ILE A 238 8.39 17.17 11.66
N ASN A 239 7.54 16.36 12.28
CA ASN A 239 6.85 16.70 13.52
C ASN A 239 6.15 18.08 13.47
N GLY A 240 5.56 18.42 12.32
CA GLY A 240 4.88 19.69 12.08
C GLY A 240 5.81 20.88 11.83
N GLN A 241 7.13 20.68 11.77
CA GLN A 241 8.10 21.71 11.40
C GLN A 241 8.58 21.53 9.95
N PRO A 242 8.80 22.61 9.19
CA PRO A 242 9.27 22.50 7.82
C PRO A 242 10.68 21.90 7.74
N GLY A 243 10.93 21.09 6.71
CA GLY A 243 12.24 20.49 6.42
C GLY A 243 12.28 19.86 5.03
N SER A 244 13.31 19.08 4.77
CA SER A 244 13.46 18.27 3.55
C SER A 244 13.78 16.82 3.84
N TYR A 245 13.56 15.98 2.83
CA TYR A 245 13.86 14.56 2.83
C TYR A 245 14.59 14.13 1.56
N THR A 246 15.37 13.06 1.70
CA THR A 246 15.83 12.21 0.61
C THR A 246 15.40 10.78 0.93
N VAL A 247 14.67 10.18 0.01
CA VAL A 247 14.30 8.77 0.04
C VAL A 247 15.04 8.03 -1.05
N VAL A 248 15.59 6.87 -0.72
CA VAL A 248 16.13 5.91 -1.69
C VAL A 248 15.40 4.60 -1.52
N VAL A 249 14.78 4.14 -2.60
CA VAL A 249 14.04 2.87 -2.66
C VAL A 249 14.63 1.97 -3.73
N ALA A 250 14.63 0.66 -3.48
CA ALA A 250 14.99 -0.33 -4.48
C ALA A 250 13.94 -1.43 -4.53
N ASP A 251 13.46 -1.71 -5.74
CA ASP A 251 12.63 -2.87 -6.08
C ASP A 251 13.56 -4.05 -6.41
N ASN A 252 13.62 -5.04 -5.52
CA ASN A 252 14.51 -6.20 -5.70
C ASN A 252 13.70 -7.48 -5.96
N GLY A 253 12.49 -7.33 -6.50
CA GLY A 253 11.64 -8.40 -6.98
C GLY A 253 10.61 -8.89 -5.96
N GLU A 254 9.66 -9.67 -6.45
CA GLU A 254 8.49 -10.09 -5.70
C GLU A 254 8.66 -11.48 -5.03
N PRO A 255 8.13 -11.68 -3.80
CA PRO A 255 7.46 -10.67 -2.97
C PRO A 255 8.47 -9.67 -2.39
N GLY A 256 8.05 -8.42 -2.13
CA GLY A 256 8.89 -7.28 -1.76
C GLY A 256 9.71 -7.34 -0.46
N ARG A 257 9.98 -8.52 0.10
CA ARG A 257 10.83 -8.74 1.27
C ARG A 257 12.30 -8.36 1.04
N ASP A 258 12.74 -8.39 -0.22
CA ASP A 258 14.11 -8.04 -0.59
C ASP A 258 14.22 -6.57 -1.01
N ASP A 259 13.09 -5.86 -1.11
CA ASP A 259 13.04 -4.43 -1.35
C ASP A 259 13.68 -3.68 -0.18
N THR A 260 14.17 -2.49 -0.48
CA THR A 260 14.81 -1.63 0.52
C THR A 260 14.23 -0.24 0.51
N PHE A 261 14.20 0.35 1.70
CA PHE A 261 13.80 1.73 1.92
C PHE A 261 14.86 2.42 2.77
N THR A 262 15.27 3.61 2.36
CA THR A 262 16.16 4.49 3.10
C THR A 262 15.58 5.90 3.13
N LEU A 263 15.54 6.51 4.31
CA LEU A 263 15.13 7.89 4.54
C LEU A 263 16.26 8.66 5.21
N THR A 264 16.57 9.83 4.66
CA THR A 264 17.43 10.85 5.28
C THR A 264 16.65 12.14 5.38
N LEU A 265 16.68 12.79 6.54
CA LEU A 265 16.01 14.07 6.79
C LEU A 265 17.02 15.19 7.02
N SER A 266 16.61 16.42 6.68
CA SER A 266 17.34 17.65 7.00
C SER A 266 17.71 17.84 8.47
N THR A 267 17.01 17.17 9.39
CA THR A 267 17.30 17.18 10.83
C THR A 267 18.51 16.32 11.22
N GLY A 268 19.07 15.55 10.27
CA GLY A 268 20.13 14.56 10.51
C GLY A 268 19.61 13.17 10.87
N TYR A 269 18.29 12.97 10.96
CA TYR A 269 17.70 11.65 11.14
C TYR A 269 17.91 10.78 9.89
N THR A 270 18.27 9.52 10.12
CA THR A 270 18.41 8.51 9.06
C THR A 270 17.82 7.17 9.49
N ALA A 271 17.10 6.52 8.59
CA ALA A 271 16.64 5.14 8.76
C ALA A 271 16.79 4.37 7.44
N SER A 272 17.22 3.11 7.52
CA SER A 272 17.43 2.28 6.33
C SER A 272 17.24 0.81 6.68
N GLY A 273 16.71 0.03 5.76
CA GLY A 273 16.61 -1.41 5.91
C GLY A 273 15.90 -2.11 4.76
N LYS A 274 15.95 -3.45 4.80
CA LYS A 274 15.02 -4.29 4.05
C LYS A 274 13.62 -4.17 4.64
N LEU A 275 12.60 -4.36 3.81
CA LEU A 275 11.22 -4.31 4.27
C LEU A 275 10.93 -5.50 5.20
N GLY A 276 10.39 -5.21 6.39
CA GLY A 276 9.81 -6.22 7.27
C GLY A 276 8.41 -6.66 6.82
N GLY A 277 7.78 -5.85 5.98
CA GLY A 277 6.54 -6.10 5.28
C GLY A 277 6.22 -4.92 4.35
N GLY A 278 5.43 -5.16 3.31
CA GLY A 278 5.15 -4.19 2.27
C GLY A 278 5.79 -4.51 0.92
N ASN A 279 5.84 -3.51 0.05
CA ASN A 279 6.32 -3.59 -1.33
C ASN A 279 6.93 -2.26 -1.77
N ILE A 280 7.94 -2.34 -2.63
CA ILE A 280 8.31 -1.30 -3.59
C ILE A 280 8.02 -1.86 -5.00
N GLN A 281 7.50 -1.02 -5.88
CA GLN A 281 7.30 -1.35 -7.29
C GLN A 281 7.90 -0.26 -8.15
N LEU A 282 8.90 -0.63 -8.94
CA LEU A 282 9.45 0.23 -9.97
C LEU A 282 8.72 -0.02 -11.29
N HIS A 283 8.05 1.02 -11.76
CA HIS A 283 7.29 1.00 -13.01
C HIS A 283 8.14 1.60 -14.12
N ASN A 284 8.90 0.75 -14.80
CA ASN A 284 9.69 1.15 -15.96
C ASN A 284 8.79 1.33 -17.20
N PRO A 285 9.26 2.07 -18.23
CA PRO A 285 8.67 1.99 -19.56
C PRO A 285 8.59 0.53 -20.00
N CYS A 286 7.46 0.12 -20.60
CA CYS A 286 7.35 -1.22 -21.15
C CYS A 286 8.46 -1.46 -22.19
N PRO A 287 8.96 -2.70 -22.34
CA PRO A 287 9.92 -3.08 -23.37
C PRO A 287 9.47 -2.75 -24.80
#